data_AF-A0A081QCD9-F1
#
_entry.id   AF-A0A081QCD9-F1
#
_cell.length_a   1.000
_cell.length_b   1.000
_cell.length_c   1.000
_cell.angle_alpha   90.00
_cell.angle_beta   90.00
_cell.angle_gamma   90.00
#
_symmetry.space_group_name_H-M   'P 1'
#
loop_
_entity.id
_entity.type
_entity.pdbx_description
1 polymer ?
#
loop_
_entity_poly.entity_id
_entity_poly.type
_entity_poly.pdbx_seq_one_letter_code
_entity_poly.pdbx_strand_id
1 'polypeptide(L)'
;MFVAKDARGELVNVLEDKLEKQAYTCPACGGQLRLRQGPSVRTHFAHKSLKDCDFSFENESPEHLANKESLYHWLKKETEVQLEYPLPELKQIADVFVNGNLALEVQCSPLPQKVLKERSEGYRSQGYQVLWLLGQKLWLKDRLTRLQQGFLYFSQNMGFYVWELDKGKQLLRLKYLIHQDLRGKLHYQIKEFPYGQDSLLEILRLPYKKQKISHFTVSQDRDICRYIRQQLYYQNPFWMKEQAEAYQKGENILTYGLKEWYPQIRPLVGKFSQIEQDLNSYYQHFYTYYKENPQNDWQKLYPPAFYQQYFLKNMVE
;
A
#
# COMPACT_ATOMS: atom_id res chain seq x y z
N MET A 1 -5.99 19.35 -10.49
CA MET A 1 -5.78 19.90 -9.14
C MET A 1 -7.00 20.72 -8.74
N PHE A 2 -7.36 20.73 -7.46
CA PHE A 2 -8.52 21.42 -6.89
C PHE A 2 -8.17 22.75 -6.22
N VAL A 3 -6.92 22.96 -5.84
CA VAL A 3 -6.47 24.18 -5.14
C VAL A 3 -5.57 25.02 -6.03
N ALA A 4 -5.71 26.34 -5.96
CA ALA A 4 -4.86 27.31 -6.63
C ALA A 4 -4.65 28.56 -5.77
N LYS A 5 -3.67 29.39 -6.14
CA LYS A 5 -3.60 30.78 -5.68
C LYS A 5 -4.33 31.69 -6.67
N ASP A 6 -5.18 32.57 -6.18
CA ASP A 6 -5.87 33.57 -6.98
C ASP A 6 -4.97 34.77 -7.35
N ALA A 7 -5.55 35.83 -7.94
CA ALA A 7 -4.79 37.02 -8.32
C ALA A 7 -4.22 37.82 -7.13
N ARG A 8 -4.77 37.63 -5.92
CA ARG A 8 -4.30 38.25 -4.66
C ARG A 8 -3.25 37.37 -3.96
N GLY A 9 -3.07 36.14 -4.44
CA GLY A 9 -2.16 35.16 -3.84
C GLY A 9 -2.83 34.30 -2.76
N GLU A 10 -4.14 34.43 -2.56
CA GLU A 10 -4.91 33.65 -1.58
C GLU A 10 -5.24 32.27 -2.14
N LEU A 11 -5.23 31.25 -1.27
CA LEU A 11 -5.59 29.89 -1.65
C LEU A 11 -7.09 29.77 -1.85
N VAL A 12 -7.50 29.22 -2.99
CA VAL A 12 -8.89 28.92 -3.34
C VAL A 12 -9.04 27.44 -3.66
N ASN A 13 -10.18 26.87 -3.31
CA ASN A 13 -10.55 25.47 -3.50
C ASN A 13 -11.81 25.36 -4.37
N VAL A 14 -11.72 24.70 -5.52
CA VAL A 14 -12.85 24.56 -6.46
C VAL A 14 -14.04 23.79 -5.88
N LEU A 15 -13.85 23.03 -4.80
CA LEU A 15 -14.92 22.25 -4.16
C LEU A 15 -15.75 23.07 -3.16
N GLU A 16 -15.24 24.22 -2.70
CA GLU A 16 -15.89 25.04 -1.67
C GLU A 16 -16.20 26.46 -2.18
N ASP A 17 -15.31 27.01 -3.00
CA ASP A 17 -15.36 28.41 -3.38
C ASP A 17 -16.11 28.64 -4.69
N LYS A 18 -16.79 29.79 -4.77
CA LYS A 18 -17.30 30.32 -6.03
C LYS A 18 -16.17 31.01 -6.76
N LEU A 19 -15.67 30.35 -7.80
CA LEU A 19 -14.53 30.85 -8.55
C LEU A 19 -14.93 31.84 -9.64
N GLU A 20 -14.18 32.94 -9.71
CA GLU A 20 -14.30 33.94 -10.77
C GLU A 20 -13.34 33.66 -11.92
N LYS A 21 -13.61 34.27 -13.08
CA LYS A 21 -12.76 34.15 -14.25
C LYS A 21 -11.58 35.11 -14.14
N GLN A 22 -10.50 34.63 -13.52
CA GLN A 22 -9.27 35.39 -13.28
C GLN A 22 -8.01 34.57 -13.56
N ALA A 23 -6.85 35.17 -13.33
CA ALA A 23 -5.58 34.47 -13.35
C ALA A 23 -5.42 33.62 -12.07
N TYR A 24 -5.00 32.36 -12.24
CA TYR A 24 -4.70 31.45 -11.15
C TYR A 24 -3.27 30.93 -11.29
N THR A 25 -2.62 30.69 -10.17
CA THR A 25 -1.25 30.16 -10.13
C THR A 25 -1.16 28.92 -9.25
N CYS A 26 -0.25 28.02 -9.58
CA CYS A 26 0.02 26.82 -8.79
C CYS A 26 0.60 27.22 -7.43
N PRO A 27 0.05 26.72 -6.31
CA PRO A 27 0.55 27.09 -4.99
C PRO A 27 2.00 26.63 -4.75
N ALA A 28 2.43 25.59 -5.47
CA ALA A 28 3.76 25.00 -5.34
C ALA A 28 4.81 25.61 -6.26
N CYS A 29 4.56 25.69 -7.58
CA CYS A 29 5.55 26.20 -8.54
C CYS A 29 5.31 27.64 -8.99
N GLY A 30 4.18 28.26 -8.64
CA GLY A 30 3.79 29.59 -9.14
C GLY A 30 3.38 29.62 -10.62
N GLY A 31 3.48 28.50 -11.34
CA GLY A 31 3.13 28.40 -12.75
C GLY A 31 1.66 28.72 -13.03
N GLN A 32 1.37 29.27 -14.22
CA GLN A 32 0.01 29.66 -14.59
C GLN A 32 -0.92 28.46 -14.75
N LEU A 33 -2.09 28.57 -14.12
CA LEU A 33 -3.18 27.61 -14.21
C LEU A 33 -4.30 28.14 -15.10
N ARG A 34 -5.09 27.21 -15.62
CA ARG A 34 -6.36 27.44 -16.29
C ARG A 34 -7.46 26.77 -15.49
N LEU A 35 -8.47 27.54 -15.09
CA LEU A 35 -9.71 27.00 -14.57
C LEU A 35 -10.46 26.28 -15.71
N ARG A 36 -10.67 24.98 -15.55
CA ARG A 36 -11.50 24.14 -16.41
C ARG A 36 -12.84 23.99 -15.73
N GLN A 37 -13.91 24.45 -16.39
CA GLN A 37 -15.27 24.37 -15.88
C GLN A 37 -16.22 24.21 -17.08
N GLY A 38 -17.22 23.36 -16.95
CA GLY A 38 -18.25 23.17 -17.98
C GLY A 38 -19.25 22.07 -17.62
N PRO A 39 -20.34 21.91 -18.38
CA PRO A 39 -21.42 20.98 -18.05
C PRO A 39 -20.98 19.50 -17.93
N SER A 40 -19.99 19.10 -18.73
CA SER A 40 -19.47 17.73 -18.77
C SER A 40 -18.04 17.62 -18.24
N VAL A 41 -17.50 18.69 -17.63
CA VAL A 41 -16.12 18.76 -17.15
C VAL A 41 -16.17 19.17 -15.69
N ARG A 42 -15.71 18.27 -14.82
CA ARG A 42 -15.51 18.57 -13.41
C ARG A 42 -14.66 19.82 -13.26
N THR A 43 -15.08 20.75 -12.41
CA THR A 43 -14.31 21.96 -12.13
C THR A 43 -12.95 21.59 -11.53
N HIS A 44 -11.86 22.02 -12.16
CA HIS A 44 -10.50 21.82 -11.66
C HIS A 44 -9.56 22.84 -12.29
N PHE A 45 -8.40 23.02 -11.67
CA PHE A 45 -7.29 23.74 -12.28
C PHE A 45 -6.37 22.79 -13.05
N ALA A 46 -5.88 23.26 -14.19
CA ALA A 46 -4.91 22.58 -15.02
C ALA A 46 -3.76 23.52 -15.37
N HIS A 47 -2.52 23.05 -15.31
CA HIS A 47 -1.35 23.81 -15.76
C HIS A 47 -1.48 24.17 -17.25
N LYS A 48 -1.17 25.43 -17.61
CA LYS A 48 -1.06 25.82 -19.03
C LYS A 48 0.19 25.23 -19.69
N SER A 49 1.26 25.08 -18.92
CA SER A 49 2.54 24.45 -19.30
C SER A 49 3.07 23.68 -18.11
N LEU A 50 3.57 22.47 -18.35
CA LEU A 50 4.20 21.61 -17.32
C LEU A 50 5.73 21.78 -17.26
N LYS A 51 6.33 22.62 -18.12
CA LYS A 51 7.79 22.70 -18.30
C LYS A 51 8.57 23.03 -17.02
N ASP A 52 7.93 23.72 -16.07
CA ASP A 52 8.60 24.26 -14.87
C ASP A 52 7.91 23.82 -13.55
N CYS A 53 7.12 22.75 -13.57
CA CYS A 53 6.43 22.26 -12.36
C CYS A 53 7.01 20.93 -11.89
N ASP A 54 8.07 21.01 -11.07
CA ASP A 54 8.70 19.85 -10.43
C ASP A 54 7.75 19.10 -9.46
N PHE A 55 6.65 19.74 -9.08
CA PHE A 55 5.67 19.22 -8.13
C PHE A 55 4.53 18.42 -8.80
N SER A 56 4.39 18.52 -10.12
CA SER A 56 3.32 17.85 -10.87
C SER A 56 3.87 16.59 -11.53
N PHE A 57 3.85 15.48 -10.78
CA PHE A 57 4.35 14.21 -11.31
C PHE A 57 3.49 13.63 -12.44
N GLU A 58 2.19 13.98 -12.52
CA GLU A 58 1.31 13.53 -13.60
C GLU A 58 0.18 14.53 -13.92
N ASN A 59 -0.35 14.46 -15.15
CA ASN A 59 -1.69 14.96 -15.42
C ASN A 59 -2.69 14.13 -14.62
N GLU A 60 -3.31 14.73 -13.60
CA GLU A 60 -4.26 14.04 -12.74
C GLU A 60 -5.40 13.42 -13.57
N SER A 61 -5.53 12.10 -13.48
CA SER A 61 -6.59 11.38 -14.17
C SER A 61 -7.97 11.68 -13.55
N PRO A 62 -9.08 11.47 -14.30
CA PRO A 62 -10.44 11.56 -13.74
C PRO A 62 -10.71 10.58 -12.59
N GLU A 63 -9.93 9.49 -12.47
CA GLU A 63 -9.98 8.58 -11.33
C GLU A 63 -9.31 9.22 -10.10
N HIS A 64 -8.11 9.78 -10.28
CA HIS A 64 -7.36 10.44 -9.21
C HIS A 64 -8.15 11.61 -8.60
N LEU A 65 -8.68 12.51 -9.44
CA LEU A 65 -9.54 13.61 -9.00
C LEU A 65 -10.79 13.13 -8.24
N ALA A 66 -11.43 12.06 -8.69
CA ALA A 66 -12.63 11.51 -8.03
C ALA A 66 -12.32 10.89 -6.68
N ASN A 67 -11.22 10.16 -6.58
CA ASN A 67 -10.76 9.56 -5.34
C ASN A 67 -10.39 10.63 -4.30
N LYS A 68 -9.66 11.68 -4.68
CA LYS A 68 -9.32 12.80 -3.79
C LYS A 68 -10.55 13.52 -3.26
N GLU A 69 -11.47 13.86 -4.15
CA GLU A 69 -12.72 14.51 -3.77
C GLU A 69 -13.54 13.64 -2.81
N SER A 70 -13.61 12.33 -3.05
CA SER A 70 -14.36 11.41 -2.18
C SER A 70 -13.75 11.37 -0.78
N LEU A 71 -12.41 11.28 -0.68
CA LEU A 71 -11.69 11.30 0.60
C LEU A 71 -11.88 12.63 1.33
N TYR A 72 -11.80 13.75 0.60
CA TYR A 72 -12.01 15.08 1.16
C TYR A 72 -13.39 15.21 1.81
N HIS A 73 -14.45 14.91 1.05
CA HIS A 73 -15.82 15.00 1.58
C HIS A 73 -16.10 14.03 2.72
N TRP A 74 -15.44 12.86 2.72
CA TRP A 74 -15.54 11.92 3.83
C TRP A 74 -14.92 12.52 5.10
N LEU A 75 -13.69 13.03 5.02
CA LEU A 75 -12.95 13.57 6.17
C LEU A 75 -13.46 14.92 6.67
N LYS A 76 -13.96 15.78 5.77
CA LYS A 76 -14.41 17.15 6.12
C LYS A 76 -15.52 17.16 7.17
N LYS A 77 -16.29 16.08 7.25
CA LYS A 77 -17.36 15.89 8.25
C LYS A 77 -16.83 15.53 9.64
N GLU A 78 -15.58 15.07 9.73
CA GLU A 78 -15.00 14.44 10.92
C GLU A 78 -13.88 15.28 11.53
N THR A 79 -13.14 16.04 10.71
CA THR A 79 -11.82 16.56 11.12
C THR A 79 -11.33 17.71 10.23
N GLU A 80 -10.27 18.40 10.66
CA GLU A 80 -9.59 19.38 9.81
C GLU A 80 -8.87 18.69 8.65
N VAL A 81 -9.24 19.10 7.43
CA VAL A 81 -8.71 18.55 6.19
C VAL A 81 -8.43 19.66 5.19
N GLN A 82 -7.26 19.56 4.56
CA GLN A 82 -6.80 20.47 3.52
C GLN A 82 -6.50 19.66 2.26
N LEU A 83 -7.04 20.09 1.12
CA LEU A 83 -6.70 19.50 -0.17
C LEU A 83 -5.41 20.08 -0.71
N GLU A 84 -4.61 19.24 -1.37
CA GLU A 84 -3.45 19.67 -2.14
C GLU A 84 -2.54 20.61 -1.34
N TYR A 85 -2.25 20.20 -0.11
CA TYR A 85 -1.50 21.00 0.83
C TYR A 85 -0.04 21.08 0.39
N PRO A 86 0.48 22.28 0.08
CA PRO A 86 1.88 22.43 -0.33
C PRO A 86 2.80 22.21 0.87
N LEU A 87 3.84 21.41 0.66
CA LEU A 87 4.93 21.18 1.61
C LEU A 87 6.24 21.61 0.92
N PRO A 88 6.56 22.92 0.93
CA PRO A 88 7.68 23.47 0.18
C PRO A 88 9.04 22.87 0.56
N GLU A 89 9.24 22.55 1.84
CA GLU A 89 10.46 21.94 2.38
C GLU A 89 10.72 20.57 1.74
N LEU A 90 9.64 19.86 1.39
CA LEU A 90 9.68 18.55 0.75
C LEU A 90 9.64 18.61 -0.77
N LYS A 91 9.40 19.81 -1.32
CA LYS A 91 9.03 19.99 -2.73
C LYS A 91 7.88 19.07 -3.15
N GLN A 92 6.87 18.94 -2.29
CA GLN A 92 5.73 18.04 -2.48
C GLN A 92 4.40 18.75 -2.27
N ILE A 93 3.33 18.15 -2.80
CA ILE A 93 1.94 18.52 -2.52
C ILE A 93 1.27 17.26 -1.98
N ALA A 94 0.74 17.33 -0.76
CA ALA A 94 -0.06 16.24 -0.19
C ALA A 94 -1.47 16.28 -0.78
N ASP A 95 -1.92 15.20 -1.40
CA ASP A 95 -3.23 15.12 -2.04
C ASP A 95 -4.38 15.47 -1.08
N VAL A 96 -4.38 14.86 0.12
CA VAL A 96 -5.29 15.19 1.23
C VAL A 96 -4.48 15.22 2.52
N PHE A 97 -4.43 16.37 3.19
CA PHE A 97 -3.68 16.57 4.43
C PHE A 97 -4.64 16.72 5.61
N VAL A 98 -4.41 15.93 6.66
CA VAL A 98 -5.38 15.71 7.74
C VAL A 98 -4.71 16.03 9.07
N ASN A 99 -5.38 16.88 9.87
CA ASN A 99 -4.95 17.27 11.23
C ASN A 99 -3.49 17.72 11.35
N GLY A 100 -2.95 18.34 10.30
CA GLY A 100 -1.57 18.85 10.31
C GLY A 100 -0.48 17.78 10.35
N ASN A 101 -0.80 16.48 10.27
CA ASN A 101 0.19 15.42 10.47
C ASN A 101 0.07 14.19 9.56
N LEU A 102 -1.06 13.97 8.90
CA LEU A 102 -1.31 12.79 8.06
C LEU A 102 -1.55 13.19 6.61
N ALA A 103 -0.68 12.76 5.71
CA ALA A 103 -0.87 12.85 4.27
C ALA A 103 -1.51 11.57 3.73
N LEU A 104 -2.65 11.69 3.07
CA LEU A 104 -3.22 10.62 2.25
C LEU A 104 -2.88 10.90 0.78
N GLU A 105 -2.13 9.99 0.18
CA GLU A 105 -1.64 10.09 -1.20
C GLU A 105 -2.44 9.15 -2.10
N VAL A 106 -3.05 9.67 -3.16
CA VAL A 106 -3.80 8.85 -4.12
C VAL A 106 -2.88 8.50 -5.28
N GLN A 107 -2.68 7.21 -5.56
CA GLN A 107 -1.89 6.79 -6.71
C GLN A 107 -2.72 5.92 -7.66
N CYS A 108 -2.96 6.41 -8.87
CA CYS A 108 -3.76 5.69 -9.89
C CYS A 108 -2.92 5.09 -11.04
N SER A 109 -1.60 5.30 -11.02
CA SER A 109 -0.69 5.06 -12.14
C SER A 109 0.69 4.64 -11.64
N PRO A 110 1.47 3.87 -12.41
CA PRO A 110 2.79 3.44 -11.97
C PRO A 110 3.76 4.62 -11.80
N LEU A 111 4.49 4.65 -10.67
CA LEU A 111 5.63 5.54 -10.46
C LEU A 111 6.91 4.73 -10.20
N PRO A 112 8.10 5.27 -10.47
CA PRO A 112 9.35 4.59 -10.14
C PRO A 112 9.46 4.33 -8.62
N GLN A 113 9.95 3.13 -8.24
CA GLN A 113 10.07 2.75 -6.82
C GLN A 113 10.96 3.72 -6.02
N LYS A 114 12.00 4.27 -6.66
CA LYS A 114 12.88 5.28 -6.05
C LYS A 114 12.09 6.54 -5.68
N VAL A 115 11.25 7.04 -6.58
CA VAL A 115 10.40 8.23 -6.35
C VAL A 115 9.39 7.97 -5.24
N LEU A 116 8.74 6.79 -5.23
CA LEU A 116 7.83 6.41 -4.14
C LEU A 116 8.53 6.41 -2.78
N LYS A 117 9.74 5.86 -2.74
CA LYS A 117 10.56 5.82 -1.53
C LYS A 117 10.94 7.23 -1.07
N GLU A 118 11.52 8.04 -1.96
CA GLU A 118 11.90 9.43 -1.68
C GLU A 118 10.72 10.25 -1.17
N ARG A 119 9.54 10.13 -1.80
CA ARG A 119 8.35 10.84 -1.35
C ARG A 119 7.91 10.44 0.05
N SER A 120 7.93 9.13 0.32
CA SER A 120 7.51 8.60 1.62
C SER A 120 8.50 8.97 2.73
N GLU A 121 9.80 8.92 2.45
CA GLU A 121 10.86 9.34 3.38
C GLU A 121 10.83 10.84 3.62
N GLY A 122 10.51 11.65 2.59
CA GLY A 122 10.28 13.09 2.72
C GLY A 122 9.26 13.39 3.82
N TYR A 123 8.06 12.80 3.73
CA TYR A 123 7.04 12.95 4.77
C TYR A 123 7.56 12.56 6.16
N ARG A 124 8.15 11.36 6.30
CA ARG A 124 8.64 10.86 7.59
C ARG A 124 9.73 11.73 8.19
N SER A 125 10.64 12.27 7.38
CA SER A 125 11.73 13.14 7.83
C SER A 125 11.25 14.45 8.47
N GLN A 126 10.03 14.89 8.14
CA GLN A 126 9.39 16.08 8.70
C GLN A 126 8.37 15.74 9.79
N GLY A 127 8.32 14.48 10.24
CA GLY A 127 7.39 14.03 11.28
C GLY A 127 5.96 13.77 10.78
N TYR A 128 5.72 13.80 9.47
CA TYR A 128 4.42 13.45 8.90
C TYR A 128 4.25 11.94 8.74
N GLN A 129 3.02 11.48 8.93
CA GLN A 129 2.58 10.15 8.50
C GLN A 129 2.09 10.22 7.06
N VAL A 130 2.36 9.17 6.28
CA VAL A 130 1.86 9.05 4.90
C VAL A 130 1.15 7.72 4.71
N LEU A 131 -0.05 7.77 4.10
CA LEU A 131 -0.78 6.60 3.65
C LEU A 131 -1.07 6.71 2.14
N TRP A 132 -0.50 5.78 1.40
CA TRP A 132 -0.72 5.60 -0.04
C TRP A 132 -1.97 4.75 -0.29
N LEU A 133 -2.89 5.29 -1.09
CA LEU A 133 -4.18 4.70 -1.43
C LEU A 133 -4.24 4.41 -2.94
N LEU A 134 -4.41 3.13 -3.30
CA LEU A 134 -4.19 2.68 -4.67
C LEU A 134 -5.46 2.69 -5.53
N GLY A 135 -5.37 3.34 -6.70
CA GLY A 135 -6.36 3.25 -7.77
C GLY A 135 -6.27 1.92 -8.55
N GLN A 136 -7.25 1.70 -9.42
CA GLN A 136 -7.56 0.39 -10.02
C GLN A 136 -6.39 -0.28 -10.74
N LYS A 137 -5.57 0.50 -11.45
CA LYS A 137 -4.41 -0.04 -12.19
C LYS A 137 -3.33 -0.63 -11.29
N LEU A 138 -3.27 -0.21 -10.03
CA LEU A 138 -2.24 -0.62 -9.07
C LEU A 138 -2.71 -1.65 -8.06
N TRP A 139 -4.00 -2.03 -8.06
CA TRP A 139 -4.54 -3.05 -7.18
C TRP A 139 -3.75 -4.35 -7.24
N LEU A 140 -3.62 -5.01 -6.08
CA LEU A 140 -2.99 -6.33 -5.99
C LEU A 140 -3.78 -7.33 -6.83
N LYS A 141 -3.04 -8.07 -7.67
CA LYS A 141 -3.54 -9.19 -8.47
C LYS A 141 -3.02 -10.50 -7.87
N ASP A 142 -2.85 -11.53 -8.68
CA ASP A 142 -2.33 -12.82 -8.24
C ASP A 142 -0.86 -12.77 -7.86
N ARG A 143 -0.06 -11.88 -8.46
CA ARG A 143 1.39 -11.78 -8.18
C ARG A 143 1.75 -10.38 -7.76
N LEU A 144 2.67 -10.29 -6.80
CA LEU A 144 3.17 -9.02 -6.31
C LEU A 144 4.23 -8.47 -7.26
N THR A 145 4.01 -7.25 -7.74
CA THR A 145 5.02 -6.52 -8.51
C THR A 145 5.98 -5.78 -7.59
N ARG A 146 7.18 -5.45 -8.09
CA ARG A 146 8.18 -4.65 -7.37
C ARG A 146 7.65 -3.27 -6.96
N LEU A 147 6.80 -2.66 -7.79
CA LEU A 147 6.15 -1.41 -7.43
C LEU A 147 5.16 -1.60 -6.28
N GLN A 148 4.30 -2.63 -6.35
CA GLN A 148 3.32 -2.92 -5.31
C GLN A 148 3.97 -3.21 -3.94
N GLN A 149 5.15 -3.85 -3.91
CA GLN A 149 5.94 -4.00 -2.68
C GLN A 149 6.20 -2.66 -1.98
N GLY A 150 6.42 -1.59 -2.74
CA GLY A 150 6.66 -0.25 -2.19
C GLY A 150 5.44 0.39 -1.52
N PHE A 151 4.24 -0.14 -1.74
CA PHE A 151 2.98 0.34 -1.14
C PHE A 151 2.51 -0.50 0.05
N LEU A 152 3.19 -1.60 0.35
CA LEU A 152 2.82 -2.45 1.48
C LEU A 152 3.26 -1.80 2.80
N TYR A 153 2.34 -1.84 3.75
CA TYR A 153 2.57 -1.53 5.16
C TYR A 153 2.61 -2.82 5.97
N PHE A 154 3.03 -2.71 7.23
CA PHE A 154 3.03 -3.82 8.16
C PHE A 154 2.46 -3.39 9.51
N SER A 155 1.69 -4.27 10.15
CA SER A 155 1.28 -4.11 11.54
C SER A 155 1.15 -5.47 12.22
N GLN A 156 1.24 -5.47 13.55
CA GLN A 156 1.12 -6.70 14.33
C GLN A 156 -0.23 -7.39 14.16
N ASN A 157 -1.31 -6.62 13.95
CA ASN A 157 -2.67 -7.19 13.84
C ASN A 157 -3.07 -7.58 12.41
N MET A 158 -2.42 -7.02 11.38
CA MET A 158 -2.79 -7.25 9.98
C MET A 158 -1.70 -7.96 9.17
N GLY A 159 -0.48 -8.13 9.68
CA GLY A 159 0.66 -8.54 8.86
C GLY A 159 0.93 -7.52 7.76
N PHE A 160 1.32 -7.98 6.58
CA PHE A 160 1.41 -7.12 5.39
C PHE A 160 0.02 -6.70 4.93
N TYR A 161 -0.16 -5.42 4.63
CA TYR A 161 -1.43 -4.88 4.14
C TYR A 161 -1.27 -3.71 3.17
N VAL A 162 -2.34 -3.42 2.43
CA VAL A 162 -2.44 -2.27 1.52
C VAL A 162 -3.87 -1.75 1.43
N TRP A 163 -4.01 -0.47 1.11
CA TRP A 163 -5.28 0.20 0.89
C TRP A 163 -5.54 0.43 -0.61
N GLU A 164 -6.75 0.10 -1.05
CA GLU A 164 -7.22 0.26 -2.42
C GLU A 164 -8.50 1.11 -2.43
N LEU A 165 -8.60 2.04 -3.37
CA LEU A 165 -9.80 2.85 -3.60
C LEU A 165 -10.58 2.27 -4.78
N ASP A 166 -11.83 1.88 -4.53
CA ASP A 166 -12.75 1.37 -5.54
C ASP A 166 -13.78 2.44 -5.89
N LYS A 167 -13.41 3.32 -6.83
CA LYS A 167 -14.31 4.36 -7.35
C LYS A 167 -15.59 3.76 -7.92
N GLY A 168 -15.51 2.62 -8.61
CA GLY A 168 -16.67 2.00 -9.26
C GLY A 168 -17.73 1.57 -8.25
N LYS A 169 -17.29 1.04 -7.10
CA LYS A 169 -18.17 0.59 -6.02
C LYS A 169 -18.36 1.61 -4.89
N GLN A 170 -17.61 2.72 -4.90
CA GLN A 170 -17.56 3.69 -3.80
C GLN A 170 -17.13 3.05 -2.46
N LEU A 171 -16.05 2.26 -2.50
CA LEU A 171 -15.53 1.52 -1.33
C LEU A 171 -14.04 1.79 -1.13
N LEU A 172 -13.61 1.88 0.13
CA LEU A 172 -12.22 1.72 0.55
C LEU A 172 -12.00 0.25 0.88
N ARG A 173 -10.98 -0.37 0.29
CA ARG A 173 -10.65 -1.79 0.50
C ARG A 173 -9.32 -1.92 1.22
N LEU A 174 -9.31 -2.72 2.29
CA LEU A 174 -8.11 -3.19 2.96
C LEU A 174 -7.84 -4.63 2.54
N LYS A 175 -6.73 -4.86 1.81
CA LYS A 175 -6.17 -6.20 1.64
C LYS A 175 -5.13 -6.41 2.72
N TYR A 176 -5.29 -7.46 3.51
CA TYR A 176 -4.46 -7.70 4.69
C TYR A 176 -4.14 -9.17 4.89
N LEU A 177 -3.23 -9.43 5.81
CA LEU A 177 -2.65 -10.73 6.06
C LEU A 177 -2.05 -11.34 4.79
N ILE A 178 -1.35 -10.49 4.02
CA ILE A 178 -0.84 -10.85 2.71
C ILE A 178 0.35 -11.81 2.85
N HIS A 179 0.21 -12.97 2.22
CA HIS A 179 1.24 -14.00 2.09
C HIS A 179 1.39 -14.41 0.63
N GLN A 180 2.45 -15.16 0.34
CA GLN A 180 2.74 -15.66 -0.99
C GLN A 180 3.04 -17.16 -0.96
N ASP A 181 2.49 -17.92 -1.91
CA ASP A 181 2.86 -19.32 -2.09
C ASP A 181 4.19 -19.48 -2.85
N LEU A 182 4.71 -20.72 -2.90
CA LEU A 182 5.96 -21.03 -3.61
C LEU A 182 5.88 -20.81 -5.13
N ARG A 183 4.69 -20.66 -5.72
CA ARG A 183 4.50 -20.30 -7.14
C ARG A 183 4.41 -18.80 -7.37
N GLY A 184 4.51 -18.01 -6.30
CA GLY A 184 4.41 -16.57 -6.29
C GLY A 184 2.99 -16.01 -6.21
N LYS A 185 1.97 -16.85 -6.03
CA LYS A 185 0.57 -16.43 -5.90
C LYS A 185 0.32 -15.79 -4.55
N LEU A 186 -0.39 -14.67 -4.53
CA LEU A 186 -0.77 -13.96 -3.32
C LEU A 186 -2.02 -14.55 -2.68
N HIS A 187 -2.01 -14.58 -1.35
CA HIS A 187 -3.13 -14.97 -0.51
C HIS A 187 -3.34 -13.89 0.56
N TYR A 188 -4.59 -13.45 0.74
CA TYR A 188 -4.93 -12.37 1.66
C TYR A 188 -6.42 -12.38 2.01
N GLN A 189 -6.76 -11.66 3.06
CA GLN A 189 -8.15 -11.34 3.41
C GLN A 189 -8.50 -9.93 2.94
N ILE A 190 -9.81 -9.66 2.83
CA ILE A 190 -10.34 -8.38 2.37
C ILE A 190 -11.32 -7.84 3.41
N LYS A 191 -11.22 -6.54 3.71
CA LYS A 191 -12.29 -5.74 4.32
C LYS A 191 -12.66 -4.62 3.37
N GLU A 192 -13.95 -4.34 3.22
CA GLU A 192 -14.46 -3.26 2.37
C GLU A 192 -15.29 -2.31 3.23
N PHE A 193 -15.10 -1.01 3.01
CA PHE A 193 -15.71 0.07 3.78
C PHE A 193 -16.38 1.03 2.80
N PRO A 194 -17.71 1.09 2.76
CA PRO A 194 -18.40 2.04 1.90
C PRO A 194 -18.11 3.49 2.30
N TYR A 195 -17.94 4.34 1.30
CA TYR A 195 -17.62 5.75 1.52
C TYR A 195 -18.70 6.45 2.34
N GLY A 196 -18.26 7.21 3.35
CA GLY A 196 -19.13 8.07 4.16
C GLY A 196 -20.03 7.36 5.17
N GLN A 197 -19.95 6.02 5.30
CA GLN A 197 -20.79 5.28 6.27
C GLN A 197 -20.22 5.31 7.69
N ASP A 198 -18.94 5.00 7.85
CA ASP A 198 -18.22 5.01 9.14
C ASP A 198 -17.13 6.09 9.14
N SER A 199 -16.54 6.36 10.31
CA SER A 199 -15.42 7.30 10.39
C SER A 199 -14.21 6.80 9.60
N LEU A 200 -13.75 7.59 8.62
CA LEU A 200 -12.58 7.23 7.81
C LEU A 200 -11.32 7.13 8.67
N LEU A 201 -11.13 8.05 9.63
CA LEU A 201 -9.99 7.99 10.55
C LEU A 201 -10.00 6.71 11.40
N GLU A 202 -11.17 6.29 11.87
CA GLU A 202 -11.30 5.08 12.66
C GLU A 202 -11.05 3.82 11.84
N ILE A 203 -11.42 3.82 10.56
CA ILE A 203 -11.12 2.77 9.57
C ILE A 203 -9.61 2.70 9.30
N LEU A 204 -8.96 3.83 9.00
CA LEU A 204 -7.52 3.88 8.70
C LEU A 204 -6.66 3.46 9.90
N ARG A 205 -7.17 3.59 11.13
CA ARG A 205 -6.54 3.10 12.37
C ARG A 205 -6.68 1.59 12.61
N LEU A 206 -7.54 0.89 11.87
CA LEU A 206 -7.81 -0.54 12.10
C LEU A 206 -6.56 -1.43 12.16
N PRO A 207 -5.49 -1.23 11.37
CA PRO A 207 -4.29 -2.04 11.47
C PRO A 207 -3.62 -2.01 12.85
N TYR A 208 -3.82 -0.92 13.61
CA TYR A 208 -3.15 -0.68 14.89
C TYR A 208 -4.07 -0.91 16.10
N LYS A 209 -5.38 -1.02 15.87
CA LYS A 209 -6.35 -1.27 16.93
C LYS A 209 -6.32 -2.72 17.41
N LYS A 210 -6.50 -2.89 18.72
CA LYS A 210 -6.75 -4.21 19.34
C LYS A 210 -7.99 -4.84 18.69
N GLN A 211 -7.86 -6.07 18.25
CA GLN A 211 -8.92 -6.80 17.57
C GLN A 211 -8.79 -8.31 17.79
N LYS A 212 -9.86 -9.05 17.46
CA LYS A 212 -9.81 -10.51 17.46
C LYS A 212 -8.78 -10.98 16.43
N ILE A 213 -8.04 -12.04 16.77
CA ILE A 213 -7.04 -12.63 15.87
C ILE A 213 -7.75 -13.18 14.64
N SER A 214 -7.55 -12.52 13.50
CA SER A 214 -8.01 -13.01 12.22
C SER A 214 -7.16 -14.20 11.75
N HIS A 215 -7.71 -15.04 10.89
CA HIS A 215 -6.95 -16.11 10.24
C HIS A 215 -7.68 -16.56 8.97
N PHE A 216 -6.95 -17.22 8.09
CA PHE A 216 -7.54 -17.97 6.98
C PHE A 216 -6.70 -19.21 6.70
N THR A 217 -7.21 -20.10 5.87
CA THR A 217 -6.59 -21.39 5.60
C THR A 217 -6.40 -21.57 4.10
N VAL A 218 -5.25 -22.11 3.70
CA VAL A 218 -4.92 -22.41 2.30
C VAL A 218 -4.54 -23.89 2.17
N SER A 219 -5.06 -24.58 1.16
CA SER A 219 -4.66 -25.94 0.85
C SER A 219 -3.22 -25.98 0.36
N GLN A 220 -2.42 -26.93 0.83
CA GLN A 220 -1.07 -27.14 0.33
C GLN A 220 -1.09 -27.60 -1.14
N ASP A 221 -0.10 -27.15 -1.91
CA ASP A 221 0.13 -27.64 -3.26
C ASP A 221 0.83 -29.00 -3.22
N ARG A 222 0.06 -30.06 -3.52
CA ARG A 222 0.54 -31.44 -3.57
C ARG A 222 1.49 -31.70 -4.74
N ASP A 223 1.48 -30.84 -5.77
CA ASP A 223 2.33 -30.94 -6.96
C ASP A 223 3.55 -30.02 -6.89
N ILE A 224 3.86 -29.46 -5.72
CA ILE A 224 4.93 -28.46 -5.58
C ILE A 224 6.31 -29.00 -6.01
N CYS A 225 6.66 -30.24 -5.64
CA CYS A 225 7.94 -30.84 -6.03
C CYS A 225 8.06 -30.97 -7.56
N ARG A 226 6.95 -31.27 -8.25
CA ARG A 226 6.91 -31.33 -9.73
C ARG A 226 7.13 -29.95 -10.33
N TYR A 227 6.47 -28.93 -9.77
CA TYR A 227 6.66 -27.55 -10.19
C TYR A 227 8.10 -27.08 -10.02
N ILE A 228 8.72 -27.31 -8.86
CA ILE A 228 10.09 -26.87 -8.58
C ILE A 228 11.08 -27.54 -9.54
N ARG A 229 10.94 -28.85 -9.77
CA ARG A 229 11.75 -29.57 -10.76
C ARG A 229 11.62 -28.96 -12.15
N GLN A 230 10.41 -28.62 -12.56
CA GLN A 230 10.16 -27.94 -13.83
C GLN A 230 10.81 -26.55 -13.88
N GLN A 231 10.75 -25.77 -12.79
CA GLN A 231 11.38 -24.45 -12.73
C GLN A 231 12.91 -24.51 -12.80
N LEU A 232 13.53 -25.51 -12.16
CA LEU A 232 14.97 -25.74 -12.26
C LEU A 232 15.39 -26.17 -13.67
N TYR A 233 14.60 -27.03 -14.33
CA TYR A 233 14.84 -27.41 -15.72
C TYR A 233 14.86 -26.18 -16.66
N TYR A 234 13.90 -25.26 -16.49
CA TYR A 234 13.86 -24.01 -17.24
C TYR A 234 14.77 -22.91 -16.67
N GLN A 235 15.64 -23.25 -15.72
CA GLN A 235 16.61 -22.34 -15.11
C GLN A 235 15.99 -21.05 -14.56
N ASN A 236 14.83 -21.16 -13.92
CA ASN A 236 14.18 -20.02 -13.29
C ASN A 236 15.13 -19.37 -12.25
N PRO A 237 15.46 -18.07 -12.36
CA PRO A 237 16.50 -17.45 -11.53
C PRO A 237 16.26 -17.56 -10.02
N PHE A 238 15.00 -17.51 -9.57
CA PHE A 238 14.66 -17.66 -8.16
C PHE A 238 15.02 -19.07 -7.67
N TRP A 239 14.52 -20.10 -8.36
CA TRP A 239 14.76 -21.49 -7.97
C TRP A 239 16.21 -21.92 -8.16
N MET A 240 16.93 -21.36 -9.14
CA MET A 240 18.37 -21.57 -9.29
C MET A 240 19.15 -21.01 -8.10
N LYS A 241 18.75 -19.86 -7.55
CA LYS A 241 19.33 -19.30 -6.34
C LYS A 241 19.07 -20.19 -5.13
N GLU A 242 17.83 -20.63 -4.94
CA GLU A 242 17.46 -21.54 -3.84
C GLU A 242 18.26 -22.86 -3.91
N GLN A 243 18.44 -23.43 -5.11
CA GLN A 243 19.25 -24.63 -5.32
C GLN A 243 20.73 -24.39 -4.98
N ALA A 244 21.29 -23.25 -5.38
CA ALA A 244 22.67 -22.90 -5.07
C ALA A 244 22.91 -22.74 -3.56
N GLU A 245 21.95 -22.13 -2.84
CA GLU A 245 21.99 -22.02 -1.38
C GLU A 245 21.90 -23.39 -0.68
N ALA A 246 21.08 -24.32 -1.21
CA ALA A 246 21.03 -25.69 -0.70
C ALA A 246 22.36 -26.44 -0.93
N TYR A 247 22.98 -26.29 -2.10
CA TYR A 247 24.29 -26.92 -2.37
C TYR A 247 25.39 -26.45 -1.42
N GLN A 248 25.39 -25.17 -1.02
CA GLN A 248 26.32 -24.66 -0.01
C GLN A 248 26.18 -25.34 1.35
N LYS A 249 25.01 -25.92 1.63
CA LYS A 249 24.71 -26.70 2.85
C LYS A 249 24.91 -28.20 2.65
N GLY A 250 25.37 -28.64 1.47
CA GLY A 250 25.46 -30.06 1.11
C GLY A 250 24.13 -30.71 0.76
N GLU A 251 23.08 -29.91 0.51
CA GLU A 251 21.73 -30.37 0.23
C GLU A 251 21.39 -30.23 -1.26
N ASN A 252 20.36 -30.93 -1.72
CA ASN A 252 19.82 -30.78 -3.07
C ASN A 252 18.29 -30.68 -3.02
N ILE A 253 17.72 -29.53 -3.40
CA ILE A 253 16.27 -29.31 -3.32
C ILE A 253 15.43 -30.23 -4.22
N LEU A 254 16.04 -30.92 -5.20
CA LEU A 254 15.37 -31.98 -5.98
C LEU A 254 15.11 -33.26 -5.18
N THR A 255 15.81 -33.46 -4.07
CA THR A 255 15.63 -34.61 -3.16
C THR A 255 14.54 -34.37 -2.11
N TYR A 256 14.06 -33.12 -2.00
CA TYR A 256 13.07 -32.72 -0.99
C TYR A 256 11.69 -33.28 -1.34
N GLY A 257 11.06 -33.90 -0.35
CA GLY A 257 9.66 -34.31 -0.40
C GLY A 257 8.72 -33.14 -0.09
N LEU A 258 7.43 -33.44 0.03
CA LEU A 258 6.39 -32.44 0.28
C LEU A 258 6.56 -31.74 1.64
N LYS A 259 7.06 -32.48 2.64
CA LYS A 259 7.18 -32.02 4.03
C LYS A 259 8.26 -30.95 4.21
N GLU A 260 9.34 -31.05 3.44
CA GLU A 260 10.45 -30.11 3.43
C GLU A 260 10.05 -28.74 2.86
N TRP A 261 8.98 -28.70 2.04
CA TRP A 261 8.43 -27.46 1.50
C TRP A 261 7.43 -26.77 2.44
N TYR A 262 7.08 -27.39 3.58
CA TYR A 262 6.20 -26.79 4.58
C TYR A 262 6.95 -25.77 5.46
N PRO A 263 6.37 -24.59 5.76
CA PRO A 263 5.13 -24.04 5.19
C PRO A 263 5.31 -23.57 3.74
N GLN A 264 4.30 -23.83 2.91
CA GLN A 264 4.31 -23.44 1.50
C GLN A 264 3.80 -22.02 1.27
N ILE A 265 2.93 -21.51 2.15
CA ILE A 265 2.46 -20.12 2.08
C ILE A 265 3.29 -19.32 3.06
N ARG A 266 4.08 -18.36 2.59
CA ARG A 266 5.13 -17.70 3.35
C ARG A 266 4.88 -16.19 3.45
N PRO A 267 5.40 -15.52 4.50
CA PRO A 267 5.39 -14.07 4.56
C PRO A 267 6.16 -13.48 3.39
N LEU A 268 5.81 -12.25 3.01
CA LEU A 268 6.55 -11.54 1.97
C LEU A 268 7.95 -11.17 2.48
N VAL A 269 8.93 -11.33 1.60
CA VAL A 269 10.33 -10.93 1.83
C VAL A 269 10.74 -9.99 0.71
N GLY A 270 11.35 -8.86 1.05
CA GLY A 270 11.76 -7.86 0.07
C GLY A 270 12.18 -6.55 0.69
N LYS A 271 12.39 -5.56 -0.19
CA LYS A 271 12.66 -4.17 0.21
C LYS A 271 11.36 -3.38 0.11
N PHE A 272 10.83 -2.99 1.26
CA PHE A 272 9.58 -2.24 1.38
C PHE A 272 9.87 -0.76 1.62
N SER A 273 9.09 0.14 1.03
CA SER A 273 9.29 1.59 1.19
C SER A 273 8.61 2.17 2.43
N GLN A 274 7.56 1.50 2.94
CA GLN A 274 6.75 1.97 4.07
C GLN A 274 7.05 1.26 5.39
N ILE A 275 7.93 0.26 5.39
CA ILE A 275 8.20 -0.59 6.55
C ILE A 275 9.65 -0.34 6.98
N GLU A 276 9.81 0.38 8.08
CA GLU A 276 11.12 0.71 8.68
C GLU A 276 11.49 -0.23 9.84
N GLN A 277 10.50 -0.94 10.38
CA GLN A 277 10.69 -1.89 11.47
C GLN A 277 11.40 -3.17 11.01
N ASP A 278 12.21 -3.74 11.90
CA ASP A 278 12.77 -5.08 11.70
C ASP A 278 11.66 -6.14 11.81
N LEU A 279 11.59 -7.03 10.82
CA LEU A 279 10.63 -8.13 10.73
C LEU A 279 11.25 -9.48 11.09
N ASN A 280 12.53 -9.55 11.43
CA ASN A 280 13.23 -10.80 11.73
C ASN A 280 12.54 -11.65 12.82
N SER A 281 12.13 -11.02 13.92
CA SER A 281 11.41 -11.73 14.99
C SER A 281 10.09 -12.32 14.49
N TYR A 282 9.35 -11.60 13.65
CA TYR A 282 8.13 -12.13 13.03
C TYR A 282 8.45 -13.34 12.14
N TYR A 283 9.46 -13.24 11.29
CA TYR A 283 9.87 -14.36 10.43
C TYR A 283 10.32 -15.57 11.24
N GLN A 284 11.12 -15.38 12.28
CA GLN A 284 11.56 -16.47 13.16
C GLN A 284 10.38 -17.15 13.85
N HIS A 285 9.47 -16.39 14.46
CA HIS A 285 8.28 -16.97 15.08
C HIS A 285 7.40 -17.69 14.06
N PHE A 286 7.20 -17.11 12.86
CA PHE A 286 6.45 -17.75 11.79
C PHE A 286 7.02 -19.13 11.44
N TYR A 287 8.32 -19.20 11.10
CA TYR A 287 8.93 -20.46 10.69
C TYR A 287 9.02 -21.48 11.84
N THR A 288 9.29 -21.03 13.06
CA THR A 288 9.33 -21.89 14.25
C THR A 288 7.96 -22.51 14.52
N TYR A 289 6.89 -21.71 14.44
CA TYR A 289 5.52 -22.20 14.64
C TYR A 289 5.19 -23.36 13.69
N TYR A 290 5.48 -23.23 12.39
CA TYR A 290 5.19 -24.29 11.42
C TYR A 290 6.17 -25.47 11.46
N LYS A 291 7.33 -25.30 12.11
CA LYS A 291 8.26 -26.41 12.37
C LYS A 291 7.79 -27.26 13.55
N GLU A 292 7.26 -26.63 14.60
CA GLU A 292 6.86 -27.29 15.85
C GLU A 292 5.43 -27.85 15.82
N ASN A 293 4.55 -27.30 14.96
CA ASN A 293 3.16 -27.72 14.88
C ASN A 293 2.93 -28.75 13.75
N PRO A 294 1.94 -29.66 13.89
CA PRO A 294 1.68 -30.70 12.91
C PRO A 294 1.44 -30.16 11.49
N GLN A 295 2.08 -30.80 10.52
CA GLN A 295 1.88 -30.50 9.11
C GLN A 295 0.55 -31.10 8.64
N ASN A 296 -0.42 -30.24 8.37
CA ASN A 296 -1.74 -30.63 7.84
C ASN A 296 -1.83 -30.28 6.37
N ASP A 297 -2.68 -30.97 5.61
CA ASP A 297 -3.02 -30.64 4.21
C ASP A 297 -3.47 -29.18 3.99
N TRP A 298 -3.84 -28.52 5.08
CA TRP A 298 -4.31 -27.15 5.15
C TRP A 298 -3.39 -26.31 6.04
N GLN A 299 -2.80 -25.26 5.48
CA GLN A 299 -1.99 -24.31 6.21
C GLN A 299 -2.86 -23.14 6.70
N LYS A 300 -3.03 -23.05 8.03
CA LYS A 300 -3.76 -21.94 8.68
C LYS A 300 -2.79 -20.81 8.97
N LEU A 301 -3.10 -19.59 8.51
CA LEU A 301 -2.27 -18.39 8.57
C LEU A 301 -2.84 -17.39 9.57
N TYR A 302 -1.97 -16.74 10.35
CA TYR A 302 -2.33 -15.83 11.42
C TYR A 302 -1.55 -14.51 11.32
N PRO A 303 -2.02 -13.41 11.91
CA PRO A 303 -1.28 -12.16 11.98
C PRO A 303 -0.04 -12.28 12.90
N PRO A 304 0.98 -11.42 12.73
CA PRO A 304 2.21 -11.43 13.52
C PRO A 304 1.99 -11.48 15.05
N ALA A 305 1.00 -10.75 15.55
CA ALA A 305 0.65 -10.73 16.98
C ALA A 305 0.31 -12.12 17.53
N PHE A 306 -0.28 -13.01 16.73
CA PHE A 306 -0.55 -14.38 17.14
C PHE A 306 0.73 -15.15 17.40
N TYR A 307 1.67 -15.13 16.46
CA TYR A 307 2.92 -15.88 16.59
C TYR A 307 3.74 -15.34 17.77
N GLN A 308 3.78 -14.02 17.95
CA GLN A 308 4.42 -13.42 19.13
C GLN A 308 3.78 -13.90 20.43
N GLN A 309 2.43 -13.89 20.53
CA GLN A 309 1.72 -14.36 21.74
C GLN A 309 1.88 -15.85 21.98
N TYR A 310 1.98 -16.66 20.93
CA TYR A 310 2.22 -18.10 21.03
C TYR A 310 3.54 -18.39 21.74
N PHE A 311 4.63 -17.76 21.32
CA PHE A 311 5.94 -17.97 21.94
C PHE A 311 6.11 -17.25 23.27
N LEU A 312 5.50 -16.08 23.49
CA LEU A 312 5.53 -15.43 24.81
C LEU A 312 4.88 -16.27 25.91
N LYS A 313 3.81 -17.02 25.59
CA LYS A 313 3.14 -17.90 26.56
C LYS A 313 3.92 -19.18 26.83
N ASN A 314 4.60 -19.71 25.82
CA ASN A 314 5.35 -20.96 25.92
C ASN A 314 6.79 -20.78 26.47
N MET A 315 7.23 -19.55 26.77
CA MET A 315 8.52 -19.24 27.40
C MET A 315 8.42 -18.98 28.92
N VAL A 316 7.23 -19.12 29.52
CA VAL A 316 6.98 -18.94 30.97
C VAL A 316 6.87 -20.29 31.71
N GLU A 317 7.26 -21.38 31.05
CA GLU A 317 7.57 -22.67 31.68
C GLU A 317 9.08 -22.82 31.85
#